data_AF-A0A1C6D7B2-F1
#
_entry.id   AF-A0A1C6D7B2-F1
#
_cell.length_a   1.000
_cell.length_b   1.000
_cell.length_c   1.000
_cell.angle_alpha   90.00
_cell.angle_beta   90.00
_cell.angle_gamma   90.00
#
_symmetry.space_group_name_H-M   'P 1'
#
loop_
_entity.id
_entity.type
_entity.pdbx_description
1 polymer ?
#
loop_
_entity_poly.entity_id
_entity_poly.type
_entity_poly.pdbx_seq_one_letter_code
_entity_poly.pdbx_strand_id
1 'polypeptide(L)'
;MAGLNCKIGWKTRLCQVGDELGQFHIWEQWSNVVDASPLRGGHPGGQIGQVYGIVEFKDGVRRIDPAKIKFCDDENAILSAMEKHNRAGKLEGQ
;
A
#
# COMPACT_ATOMS: atom_id res chain seq x y z
N MET A 1 19.29 -35.78 3.26
CA MET A 1 18.71 -34.63 3.99
C MET A 1 18.73 -33.43 3.06
N ALA A 2 17.62 -33.14 2.37
CA ALA A 2 17.53 -31.95 1.53
C ALA A 2 17.50 -30.73 2.45
N GLY A 3 18.54 -29.91 2.42
CA GLY A 3 18.62 -28.68 3.22
C GLY A 3 17.54 -27.69 2.80
N LEU A 4 16.89 -27.07 3.78
CA LEU A 4 15.97 -25.95 3.57
C LEU A 4 16.72 -24.80 2.90
N ASN A 5 16.38 -24.50 1.65
CA ASN A 5 16.85 -23.30 0.96
C ASN A 5 16.01 -22.11 1.45
N CYS A 6 16.42 -21.48 2.55
CA CYS A 6 15.79 -20.25 3.03
C CYS A 6 16.47 -19.05 2.38
N LYS A 7 15.75 -18.32 1.53
CA LYS A 7 16.18 -17.02 1.01
C LYS A 7 15.52 -15.92 1.82
N ILE A 8 16.29 -15.31 2.72
CA ILE A 8 15.89 -14.07 3.39
C ILE A 8 16.10 -12.93 2.38
N GLY A 9 15.02 -12.28 1.98
CA GLY A 9 15.05 -11.14 1.08
C GLY A 9 13.94 -10.16 1.43
N TRP A 10 14.23 -8.87 1.33
CA TRP A 10 13.22 -7.82 1.43
C TRP A 10 12.43 -7.81 0.15
N LYS A 11 11.19 -8.32 0.19
CA LYS A 11 10.35 -8.40 -1.00
C LYS A 11 9.72 -7.03 -1.24
N THR A 12 10.33 -6.25 -2.13
CA THR A 12 9.74 -5.02 -2.65
C THR A 12 8.78 -5.36 -3.78
N ARG A 13 7.71 -4.56 -3.93
CA ARG A 13 6.68 -4.77 -4.94
C ARG A 13 6.70 -3.65 -5.97
N LEU A 14 6.45 -3.96 -7.24
CA LEU A 14 6.33 -2.92 -8.26
C LEU A 14 4.95 -2.28 -8.16
N CYS A 15 4.91 -0.95 -8.15
CA CYS A 15 3.66 -0.21 -8.13
C CYS A 15 3.67 0.97 -9.11
N GLN A 16 2.46 1.43 -9.40
CA GLN A 16 2.18 2.63 -10.17
C GLN A 16 1.43 3.61 -9.27
N VAL A 17 1.85 4.87 -9.30
CA VAL A 17 1.21 5.99 -8.60
C VAL A 17 0.95 7.10 -9.61
N GLY A 18 -0.32 7.27 -9.99
CA GLY A 18 -0.66 8.12 -11.14
C GLY A 18 -0.01 7.58 -12.42
N ASP A 19 0.83 8.40 -13.04
CA ASP A 19 1.55 8.05 -14.27
C ASP A 19 3.00 7.58 -14.01
N GLU A 20 3.44 7.52 -12.74
CA GLU A 20 4.80 7.15 -12.37
C GLU A 20 4.88 5.69 -11.87
N LEU A 21 5.89 4.96 -12.34
CA LEU A 21 6.25 3.65 -11.79
C LEU A 21 7.25 3.83 -10.63
N GLY A 22 7.06 3.04 -9.57
CA GLY A 22 7.91 3.05 -8.40
C GLY A 22 8.03 1.67 -7.75
N GLN A 23 8.99 1.56 -6.84
CA GLN A 23 9.21 0.39 -6.03
C GLN A 23 8.61 0.62 -4.63
N PHE A 24 7.60 -0.17 -4.28
CA PHE A 24 7.00 -0.15 -2.96
C PHE A 24 7.89 -0.89 -1.97
N HIS A 25 8.26 -0.20 -0.90
CA HIS A 25 9.12 -0.71 0.15
C HIS A 25 8.32 -1.23 1.35
N ILE A 26 7.49 -0.37 1.94
CA ILE A 26 6.79 -0.70 3.20
C ILE A 26 5.59 0.21 3.47
N TRP A 27 4.67 -0.27 4.31
CA TRP A 27 3.65 0.57 4.95
C TRP A 27 4.22 1.21 6.21
N GLU A 28 4.28 2.53 6.23
CA GLU A 28 4.62 3.31 7.41
C GLU A 28 3.34 3.59 8.21
N GLN A 29 3.39 3.30 9.51
CA GLN A 29 2.40 3.75 10.47
C GLN A 29 2.92 5.01 11.15
N TRP A 30 2.36 6.16 10.79
CA TRP A 30 2.74 7.45 11.34
C TRP A 30 1.68 7.91 12.34
N SER A 31 2.12 8.55 13.42
CA SER A 31 1.23 9.23 14.35
C SER A 31 1.87 10.47 14.94
N ASN A 32 1.05 11.46 15.26
CA ASN A 32 1.49 12.68 15.93
C ASN A 32 0.47 13.14 16.95
N VAL A 33 0.97 13.75 18.03
CA VAL A 33 0.13 14.36 19.07
C VAL A 33 -0.37 15.70 18.56
N VAL A 34 -1.64 15.99 18.82
CA VAL A 34 -2.31 17.25 18.49
C VAL A 34 -2.74 17.89 19.79
N ASP A 35 -2.24 19.10 20.05
CA ASP A 35 -2.60 19.85 21.25
C ASP A 35 -4.07 20.29 21.23
N ALA A 36 -4.61 20.53 22.42
CA ALA A 36 -5.95 21.08 22.55
C ALA A 36 -6.01 22.51 22.01
N SER A 37 -7.17 22.90 21.49
CA SER A 37 -7.41 24.28 21.09
C SER A 37 -7.34 25.21 22.30
N PRO A 38 -6.63 26.35 22.22
CA PRO A 38 -6.52 27.30 23.33
C PRO A 38 -7.79 28.15 23.55
N LEU A 39 -8.78 28.06 22.66
CA LEU A 39 -10.02 28.85 22.74
C LEU A 39 -11.05 28.19 23.67
N ARG A 40 -11.82 28.99 24.41
CA ARG A 40 -12.95 28.48 25.21
C ARG A 40 -13.97 27.81 24.29
N GLY A 41 -14.23 26.52 24.54
CA GLY A 41 -15.11 25.68 23.72
C GLY A 41 -14.45 25.07 22.48
N GLY A 42 -13.12 25.18 22.34
CA GLY A 42 -12.38 24.59 21.22
C GLY A 42 -12.22 23.06 21.29
N HIS A 43 -11.65 22.47 20.23
CA HIS A 43 -11.47 21.02 20.14
C HIS A 43 -10.53 20.47 21.23
N PRO A 44 -10.78 19.27 21.76
CA PRO A 44 -9.85 18.61 22.67
C PRO A 44 -8.56 18.26 21.93
N GLY A 45 -7.47 18.09 22.69
CA GLY A 45 -6.24 17.50 22.18
C GLY A 45 -6.42 16.00 21.94
N GLY A 46 -5.50 15.39 21.20
CA GLY A 46 -5.58 13.98 20.86
C GLY A 46 -4.36 13.50 20.08
N GLN A 47 -4.53 12.40 19.35
CA GLN A 47 -3.53 11.88 18.43
C GLN A 47 -4.14 11.72 17.05
N ILE A 48 -3.41 12.14 16.02
CA ILE A 48 -3.71 11.80 14.63
C ILE A 48 -2.80 10.65 14.20
N GLY A 49 -3.39 9.61 13.63
CA GLY A 49 -2.67 8.49 13.02
C GLY A 49 -2.97 8.41 11.54
N GLN A 50 -1.97 8.09 10.72
CA GLN A 50 -2.14 7.83 9.29
C GLN A 50 -1.20 6.71 8.82
N VAL A 51 -1.62 6.02 7.76
CA VAL A 51 -0.82 5.01 7.08
C VAL A 51 -0.37 5.58 5.74
N TYR A 52 0.91 5.42 5.43
CA TYR A 52 1.49 5.80 4.14
C TYR A 52 2.21 4.62 3.52
N GLY A 53 2.18 4.53 2.19
CA GLY A 53 3.11 3.67 1.46
C GLY A 53 4.41 4.42 1.19
N ILE A 54 5.53 3.80 1.56
CA ILE A 54 6.87 4.30 1.22
C ILE A 54 7.23 3.74 -0.15
N VAL A 55 7.32 4.62 -1.14
CA VAL A 55 7.58 4.26 -2.54
C VAL A 55 8.82 5.01 -3.03
N GLU A 56 9.73 4.26 -3.64
CA GLU A 56 10.91 4.81 -4.31
C GLU A 56 10.63 5.01 -5.80
N PHE A 57 10.91 6.22 -6.26
CA PHE A 57 10.84 6.63 -7.65
C PHE A 57 12.24 7.04 -8.12
N LYS A 58 12.36 7.39 -9.40
CA LYS A 58 13.64 7.85 -9.99
C LYS A 58 14.24 9.08 -9.30
N ASP A 59 13.42 9.92 -8.68
CA ASP A 59 13.78 11.17 -8.02
C ASP A 59 13.93 11.02 -6.50
N GLY A 60 13.61 9.84 -5.95
CA GLY A 60 13.78 9.53 -4.54
C GLY A 60 12.57 8.86 -3.89
N VAL A 61 12.61 8.76 -2.57
CA VAL A 61 11.61 8.07 -1.76
C VAL A 61 10.54 9.04 -1.27
N ARG A 62 9.26 8.69 -1.43
CA ARG A 62 8.11 9.52 -1.06
C ARG A 62 7.07 8.74 -0.24
N ARG A 63 6.38 9.45 0.66
CA ARG A 63 5.16 8.97 1.33
C ARG A 63 3.97 9.16 0.39
N ILE A 64 3.29 8.07 0.07
CA ILE A 64 2.14 8.04 -0.82
C ILE A 64 0.90 7.61 -0.04
N ASP A 65 -0.22 8.27 -0.31
CA ASP A 65 -1.54 7.85 0.19
C ASP A 65 -1.83 6.41 -0.26
N PRO A 66 -2.22 5.49 0.64
CA PRO A 66 -2.51 4.10 0.29
C PRO A 66 -3.48 3.94 -0.88
N ALA A 67 -4.49 4.80 -0.99
CA ALA A 67 -5.50 4.74 -2.04
C ALA A 67 -4.95 5.08 -3.44
N LYS A 68 -3.79 5.72 -3.52
CA LYS A 68 -3.14 6.09 -4.79
C LYS A 68 -2.19 5.02 -5.33
N ILE A 69 -1.89 3.98 -4.55
CA ILE A 69 -0.93 2.95 -4.91
C ILE A 69 -1.65 1.83 -5.65
N LYS A 70 -1.21 1.52 -6.87
CA LYS A 70 -1.67 0.37 -7.64
C LYS A 70 -0.50 -0.60 -7.84
N PHE A 71 -0.57 -1.79 -7.26
CA PHE A 71 0.43 -2.81 -7.55
C PHE A 71 0.28 -3.28 -8.99
N CYS A 72 1.40 -3.48 -9.68
CA CYS A 72 1.43 -3.92 -11.08
C CYS A 72 2.44 -5.05 -11.30
N ASP A 73 2.74 -5.79 -10.23
CA ASP A 73 3.58 -6.98 -10.25
C ASP A 73 2.80 -8.26 -10.61
N ASP A 74 3.52 -9.38 -10.70
CA ASP A 74 2.97 -10.68 -11.06
C ASP A 74 1.85 -11.13 -10.10
N GLU A 75 1.98 -10.83 -8.81
CA GLU A 75 0.92 -11.13 -7.83
C GLU A 75 -0.37 -10.40 -8.17
N ASN A 76 -0.29 -9.12 -8.54
CA ASN A 76 -1.45 -8.35 -8.96
C ASN A 76 -2.00 -8.83 -10.32
N ALA A 77 -1.14 -9.27 -11.24
CA ALA A 77 -1.57 -9.86 -12.50
C ALA A 77 -2.38 -11.15 -12.29
N ILE A 78 -1.93 -12.02 -11.36
CA ILE A 78 -2.64 -13.24 -10.96
C ILE A 78 -3.99 -12.89 -10.34
N LEU A 79 -4.04 -11.94 -9.41
CA LEU A 79 -5.28 -11.47 -8.79
C LEU A 79 -6.29 -10.99 -9.85
N SER A 80 -5.80 -10.20 -10.82
CA SER A 80 -6.61 -9.71 -11.93
C SER A 80 -7.16 -10.82 -12.83
N ALA A 81 -6.38 -11.90 -13.05
CA ALA A 81 -6.82 -13.05 -13.81
C ALA A 81 -7.89 -13.87 -13.08
N MET A 82 -7.73 -14.06 -11.76
CA MET A 82 -8.71 -14.74 -10.91
C MET A 82 -10.06 -14.00 -10.89
N GLU A 83 -10.03 -12.66 -10.82
CA GLU A 83 -11.23 -11.84 -10.87
C GLU A 83 -12.01 -12.02 -12.19
N LYS A 84 -11.29 -12.03 -13.32
CA LYS A 84 -11.89 -12.27 -14.64
C LYS A 84 -12.57 -13.63 -14.71
N HIS A 85 -11.90 -14.69 -14.23
CA HIS A 85 -12.46 -16.04 -14.21
C HIS A 85 -13.74 -16.10 -13.33
N ASN A 86 -13.71 -15.50 -12.15
CA ASN A 86 -14.86 -15.44 -11.25
C ASN A 86 -16.05 -14.68 -11.86
N ARG A 87 -15.79 -13.67 -12.69
CA ARG A 87 -16.84 -12.94 -13.41
C ARG A 87 -17.44 -13.76 -14.54
N ALA A 88 -16.63 -14.51 -15.29
CA ALA A 88 -17.10 -15.40 -16.34
C ALA A 88 -18.00 -16.52 -15.78
N GLY A 89 -17.59 -17.19 -14.71
CA GLY A 89 -18.40 -18.25 -14.07
C GLY A 89 -19.72 -17.76 -13.48
N LYS A 90 -19.85 -16.47 -13.13
CA LYS A 90 -21.12 -15.86 -12.70
C LYS A 90 -22.08 -15.58 -13.86
N LEU A 91 -21.56 -15.37 -15.07
CA LEU A 91 -22.37 -15.14 -16.27
C LEU A 91 -22.85 -16.45 -16.90
N GLU A 92 -22.10 -17.54 -16.73
CA GLU A 92 -22.49 -18.88 -17.21
C GLU A 92 -23.51 -19.59 -16.30
N GLY A 93 -23.68 -19.10 -15.07
CA GLY A 93 -24.64 -19.61 -14.09
C GLY A 93 -25.98 -18.87 -14.03
N GLN A 94 -26.24 -17.94 -14.95
CA GLN A 94 -27.52 -17.23 -15.16
C GLN A 94 -28.17 -17.70 -16.45
#